data_AF-A0A7V9FFK2-F1
#
_entry.id   AF-A0A7V9FFK2-F1
#
_cell.length_a   1.000
_cell.length_b   1.000
_cell.length_c   1.000
_cell.angle_alpha   90.00
_cell.angle_beta   90.00
_cell.angle_gamma   90.00
#
_symmetry.space_group_name_H-M   'P 1'
#
loop_
_entity.id
_entity.type
_entity.pdbx_description
1 polymer ?
#
loop_
_entity_poly.entity_id
_entity_poly.type
_entity_poly.pdbx_seq_one_letter_code
_entity_poly.pdbx_strand_id
1 'polypeptide(L)'
;MSVARLTRGALAADLAAHAFSAPARASLTPRRIGAEVELIPVESATRQRCPIEPGTGIATLPFLRRFGGRQGWRETCTAKGTPCFELPSGGTITFEPGGQIEYSSPPCRTPSALLALLRGVIPPLRAAASGEG
;
A
#
# COMPACT_ATOMS: atom_id res chain seq x y z
N MET A 1 -13.89 -29.24 16.31
CA MET A 1 -14.67 -28.02 16.63
C MET A 1 -15.53 -27.69 15.42
N SER A 2 -16.86 -27.62 15.59
CA SER A 2 -17.78 -27.31 14.49
C SER A 2 -17.78 -25.81 14.23
N VAL A 3 -17.52 -25.40 12.99
CA VAL A 3 -17.62 -23.99 12.58
C VAL A 3 -19.10 -23.67 12.40
N ALA A 4 -19.67 -22.88 13.32
CA ALA A 4 -21.05 -22.41 13.18
C ALA A 4 -21.19 -21.64 11.86
N ARG A 5 -21.99 -22.17 10.92
CA ARG A 5 -22.30 -21.47 9.68
C ARG A 5 -23.27 -20.34 10.00
N LEU A 6 -22.79 -19.10 9.92
CA LEU A 6 -23.66 -17.93 9.96
C LEU A 6 -24.61 -17.97 8.76
N THR A 7 -25.89 -17.76 9.02
CA THR A 7 -26.84 -17.52 7.93
C THR A 7 -26.53 -16.18 7.28
N ARG A 8 -26.90 -16.00 6.00
CA ARG A 8 -26.77 -14.70 5.32
C ARG A 8 -27.42 -13.57 6.10
N GLY A 9 -28.56 -13.83 6.75
CA GLY A 9 -29.25 -12.86 7.60
C GLY A 9 -28.48 -12.49 8.86
N ALA A 10 -27.86 -13.47 9.53
CA ALA A 10 -27.01 -13.22 10.69
C ALA A 10 -25.77 -12.38 10.31
N LEU A 11 -25.13 -12.69 9.17
CA LEU A 11 -24.00 -11.90 8.66
C LEU A 11 -24.42 -10.47 8.29
N ALA A 12 -25.57 -10.29 7.64
CA ALA A 12 -26.05 -8.95 7.27
C ALA A 12 -26.38 -8.10 8.50
N ALA A 13 -27.01 -8.69 9.53
CA ALA A 13 -27.31 -8.01 10.78
C ALA A 13 -26.02 -7.63 11.54
N ASP A 14 -25.04 -8.53 11.56
CA ASP A 14 -23.73 -8.28 12.16
C ASP A 14 -22.99 -7.13 11.46
N LEU A 15 -22.94 -7.13 10.12
CA LEU A 15 -22.34 -6.06 9.34
C LEU A 15 -23.05 -4.71 9.58
N ALA A 16 -24.38 -4.70 9.64
CA ALA A 16 -25.14 -3.48 9.92
C ALA A 16 -24.86 -2.91 11.31
N ALA A 17 -24.76 -3.78 12.32
CA ALA A 17 -24.51 -3.39 13.70
C ALA A 17 -23.05 -2.94 13.94
N HIS A 18 -22.08 -3.59 13.29
CA HIS A 18 -20.68 -3.47 13.67
C HIS A 18 -19.78 -2.84 12.59
N ALA A 19 -20.09 -3.00 11.31
CA ALA A 19 -19.26 -2.49 10.21
C ALA A 19 -19.80 -1.19 9.59
N PHE A 20 -21.13 -1.01 9.56
CA PHE A 20 -21.79 0.12 8.91
C PHE A 20 -22.57 1.02 9.88
N SER A 21 -22.48 0.80 11.18
CA SER A 21 -23.13 1.66 12.17
C SER A 21 -22.56 3.08 12.09
N ALA A 22 -23.47 4.07 12.07
CA ALA A 22 -23.08 5.47 12.11
C ALA A 22 -22.26 5.73 13.39
N PRO A 23 -21.17 6.50 13.33
CA PRO A 23 -20.32 6.72 14.50
C PRO A 23 -21.15 7.31 15.64
N ALA A 24 -21.05 6.68 16.81
CA ALA A 24 -21.68 7.15 18.03
C ALA A 24 -21.07 8.52 18.40
N ARG A 25 -21.87 9.58 18.25
CA ARG A 25 -21.53 11.01 18.45
C ARG A 25 -20.55 11.59 17.42
N ALA A 26 -20.84 12.83 17.03
CA ALA A 26 -19.95 13.63 16.20
C ALA A 26 -18.61 13.82 16.92
N SER A 27 -17.58 13.11 16.47
CA SER A 27 -16.21 13.38 16.88
C SER A 27 -15.84 14.82 16.51
N LEU A 28 -15.30 15.57 17.46
CA LEU A 28 -14.75 16.90 17.22
C LEU A 28 -13.49 16.85 16.35
N THR A 29 -12.89 15.66 16.17
CA THR A 29 -11.77 15.46 15.25
C THR A 29 -12.31 15.44 13.82
N PRO A 30 -11.89 16.39 12.97
CA PRO A 30 -12.39 16.43 11.60
C PRO A 30 -11.95 15.17 10.85
N ARG A 31 -12.88 14.58 10.10
CA ARG A 31 -12.64 13.35 9.33
C ARG A 31 -11.45 13.53 8.37
N ARG A 32 -10.75 12.44 8.12
CA ARG A 32 -9.62 12.34 7.18
C ARG A 32 -9.85 11.14 6.28
N ILE A 33 -9.15 11.12 5.17
CA ILE A 33 -9.14 10.02 4.22
C ILE A 33 -7.69 9.64 3.90
N GLY A 34 -7.41 8.36 3.79
CA GLY A 34 -6.16 7.84 3.24
C GLY A 34 -6.49 6.82 2.16
N ALA A 35 -5.49 6.43 1.39
CA ALA A 35 -5.56 5.29 0.49
C ALA A 35 -4.30 4.45 0.61
N GLU A 36 -4.49 3.17 0.39
CA GLU A 36 -3.44 2.20 0.13
C GLU A 36 -3.51 1.80 -1.34
N VAL A 37 -2.36 1.72 -1.99
CA VAL A 37 -2.24 1.25 -3.37
C VAL A 37 -1.24 0.11 -3.40
N GLU A 38 -1.72 -1.08 -3.70
CA GLU A 38 -0.89 -2.25 -3.92
C GLU A 38 -0.57 -2.42 -5.41
N LEU A 39 0.71 -2.64 -5.70
CA LEU A 39 1.23 -2.89 -7.03
C LEU A 39 1.85 -4.28 -7.05
N ILE A 40 1.53 -5.08 -8.07
CA ILE A 40 2.16 -6.38 -8.30
C ILE A 40 3.24 -6.21 -9.37
N PRO A 41 4.54 -6.23 -8.99
CA PRO A 41 5.62 -6.08 -9.95
C PRO A 41 5.75 -7.37 -10.76
N VAL A 42 5.81 -7.24 -12.09
CA VAL A 42 5.93 -8.36 -13.02
C VAL A 42 7.04 -8.08 -14.02
N GLU A 43 7.84 -9.09 -14.32
CA GLU A 43 8.83 -9.04 -15.40
C GLU A 43 8.10 -9.01 -16.75
N SER A 44 8.49 -8.10 -17.64
CA SER A 44 7.74 -7.90 -18.89
C SER A 44 7.75 -9.12 -19.81
N ALA A 45 8.88 -9.82 -19.90
CA ALA A 45 9.08 -10.95 -20.80
C ALA A 45 8.29 -12.19 -20.35
N THR A 46 8.38 -12.55 -19.07
CA THR A 46 7.82 -13.81 -18.56
C THR A 46 6.45 -13.63 -17.89
N ARG A 47 6.07 -12.38 -17.58
CA ARG A 47 4.89 -12.02 -16.76
C ARG A 47 4.90 -12.62 -15.35
N GLN A 48 6.02 -13.20 -14.93
CA GLN A 48 6.18 -13.70 -13.58
C GLN A 48 6.34 -12.54 -12.61
N ARG A 49 5.89 -12.76 -11.37
CA ARG A 49 6.08 -11.78 -10.30
C ARG A 49 7.57 -11.61 -10.00
N CYS A 50 8.00 -10.38 -9.84
CA CYS A 50 9.37 -10.11 -9.42
C CYS A 50 9.52 -10.45 -7.92
N PRO A 51 10.60 -11.15 -7.52
CA PRO A 51 10.93 -11.32 -6.11
C PRO A 51 11.28 -9.98 -5.44
N ILE A 52 11.16 -9.94 -4.11
CA ILE A 52 11.60 -8.79 -3.30
C ILE A 52 13.11 -8.63 -3.38
N GLU A 53 13.82 -9.70 -3.02
CA GLU A 53 15.27 -9.75 -2.92
C GLU A 53 15.92 -10.24 -4.23
N PRO A 54 17.15 -9.82 -4.53
CA PRO A 54 17.86 -10.26 -5.74
C PRO A 54 18.13 -11.76 -5.71
N GLY A 55 17.81 -12.41 -6.84
CA GLY A 55 18.26 -13.76 -7.18
C GLY A 55 19.12 -13.71 -8.44
N THR A 56 18.76 -14.50 -9.45
CA THR A 56 19.40 -14.48 -10.77
C THR A 56 18.77 -13.49 -11.75
N GLY A 57 17.72 -12.75 -11.35
CA GLY A 57 16.95 -11.86 -12.22
C GLY A 57 16.50 -10.56 -11.53
N ILE A 58 15.50 -9.90 -12.13
CA ILE A 58 14.97 -8.60 -11.66
C ILE A 58 14.31 -8.78 -10.29
N ALA A 59 14.62 -7.86 -9.37
CA ALA A 59 14.05 -7.84 -8.02
C ALA A 59 13.65 -6.41 -7.62
N THR A 60 12.63 -6.30 -6.78
CA THR A 60 11.98 -5.01 -6.51
C THR A 60 12.72 -4.18 -5.47
N LEU A 61 13.37 -4.80 -4.48
CA LEU A 61 14.09 -4.05 -3.43
C LEU A 61 15.29 -3.26 -3.98
N PRO A 62 16.19 -3.83 -4.81
CA PRO A 62 17.26 -3.06 -5.42
C PRO A 62 16.76 -1.89 -6.27
N PHE A 63 15.66 -2.09 -7.00
CA PHE A 63 15.00 -1.03 -7.76
C PHE A 63 14.50 0.10 -6.84
N LEU A 64 13.74 -0.24 -5.78
CA LEU A 64 13.20 0.75 -4.85
C LEU A 64 14.30 1.52 -4.13
N ARG A 65 15.42 0.88 -3.77
CA ARG A 65 16.59 1.57 -3.19
C ARG A 65 17.18 2.60 -4.16
N ARG A 66 17.39 2.22 -5.42
CA ARG A 66 17.92 3.14 -6.46
C ARG A 66 16.94 4.28 -6.74
N PHE A 67 15.67 3.96 -6.97
CA PHE A 67 14.65 4.96 -7.28
C PHE A 67 14.40 5.88 -6.09
N GLY A 68 14.13 5.30 -4.92
CA GLY A 68 13.88 6.02 -3.67
C GLY A 68 15.04 6.92 -3.27
N GLY A 69 16.29 6.46 -3.42
CA GLY A 69 17.48 7.28 -3.17
C GLY A 69 17.51 8.56 -4.02
N ARG A 70 17.11 8.49 -5.30
CA ARG A 70 16.98 9.68 -6.17
C ARG A 70 15.80 10.58 -5.82
N GLN A 71 14.77 10.03 -5.17
CA GLN A 71 13.58 10.76 -4.72
C GLN A 71 13.72 11.30 -3.28
N GLY A 72 14.86 11.07 -2.62
CA GLY A 72 15.07 11.46 -1.23
C GLY A 72 14.26 10.63 -0.23
N TRP A 73 13.86 9.41 -0.59
CA TRP A 73 13.18 8.50 0.33
C TRP A 73 14.15 7.98 1.38
N ARG A 74 13.67 7.84 2.62
CA ARG A 74 14.45 7.27 3.71
C ARG A 74 14.08 5.81 3.89
N GLU A 75 15.05 4.91 3.67
CA GLU A 75 14.88 3.50 4.01
C GLU A 75 14.95 3.30 5.53
N THR A 76 13.98 2.56 6.06
CA THR A 76 13.92 2.09 7.44
C THR A 76 13.46 0.62 7.44
N CYS A 77 13.11 0.07 8.60
CA CYS A 77 12.52 -1.26 8.70
C CYS A 77 11.23 -1.21 9.50
N THR A 78 10.25 -2.03 9.09
CA THR A 78 9.06 -2.32 9.90
C THR A 78 9.45 -3.02 11.20
N ALA A 79 8.53 -3.11 12.16
CA ALA A 79 8.75 -3.85 13.42
C ALA A 79 9.10 -5.34 13.20
N LYS A 80 8.75 -5.90 12.03
CA LYS A 80 9.07 -7.28 11.63
C LYS A 80 10.41 -7.41 10.89
N GLY A 81 11.15 -6.32 10.74
CA GLY A 81 12.45 -6.30 10.05
C GLY A 81 12.38 -6.14 8.53
N THR A 82 11.18 -6.10 7.93
CA THR A 82 11.03 -5.88 6.48
C THR A 82 11.42 -4.44 6.11
N PRO A 83 12.21 -4.22 5.03
CA PRO A 83 12.51 -2.88 4.54
C PRO A 83 11.23 -2.09 4.24
N CYS A 84 11.23 -0.82 4.60
CA CYS A 84 10.20 0.14 4.20
C CYS A 84 10.83 1.50 3.87
N PHE A 85 10.12 2.32 3.12
CA PHE A 85 10.62 3.61 2.65
C PHE A 85 9.66 4.73 3.06
N GLU A 86 10.17 5.71 3.77
CA GLU A 86 9.42 6.92 4.13
C GLU A 86 9.64 7.99 3.08
N LEU A 87 8.55 8.59 2.61
CA LEU A 87 8.56 9.56 1.53
C LEU A 87 8.65 11.00 2.07
N PRO A 88 9.35 11.93 1.41
CA PRO A 88 9.38 13.35 1.81
C PRO A 88 7.99 14.01 1.86
N SER A 89 7.07 13.58 0.99
CA SER A 89 5.67 14.02 0.98
C SER A 89 4.81 13.41 2.09
N GLY A 90 5.38 12.54 2.92
CA GLY A 90 4.67 11.67 3.84
C GLY A 90 4.17 10.38 3.18
N GLY A 91 3.74 9.46 4.03
CA GLY A 91 3.38 8.10 3.64
C GLY A 91 4.58 7.17 3.58
N THR A 92 4.30 5.90 3.34
CA THR A 92 5.29 4.82 3.38
C THR A 92 5.13 3.86 2.21
N ILE A 93 6.25 3.34 1.73
CA ILE A 93 6.28 2.18 0.82
C ILE A 93 6.70 0.95 1.61
N THR A 94 5.93 -0.12 1.49
CA THR A 94 6.08 -1.39 2.21
C THR A 94 6.01 -2.57 1.24
N PHE A 95 6.42 -3.74 1.72
CA PHE A 95 6.23 -5.01 1.02
C PHE A 95 5.18 -5.85 1.73
N GLU A 96 4.21 -6.31 0.96
CA GLU A 96 3.24 -7.29 1.42
C GLU A 96 3.79 -8.72 1.33
N PRO A 97 3.24 -9.69 2.09
CA PRO A 97 3.73 -11.08 2.08
C PRO A 97 3.78 -11.75 0.71
N GLY A 98 2.96 -11.29 -0.25
CA GLY A 98 2.94 -11.81 -1.62
C GLY A 98 3.94 -11.15 -2.58
N GLY A 99 4.80 -10.25 -2.08
CA GLY A 99 5.77 -9.49 -2.87
C GLY A 99 5.24 -8.20 -3.51
N GLN A 100 3.99 -7.81 -3.18
CA GLN A 100 3.44 -6.55 -3.66
C GLN A 100 4.17 -5.37 -3.03
N ILE A 101 4.28 -4.30 -3.80
CA ILE A 101 4.71 -2.99 -3.28
C ILE A 101 3.44 -2.27 -2.88
N GLU A 102 3.33 -1.91 -1.61
CA GLU A 102 2.24 -1.09 -1.09
C GLU A 102 2.72 0.35 -0.90
N TYR A 103 1.89 1.33 -1.30
CA TYR A 103 1.99 2.71 -0.84
C TYR A 103 0.85 3.02 0.12
N SER A 104 1.16 3.38 1.36
CA SER A 104 0.19 3.91 2.33
C SER A 104 0.33 5.43 2.42
N SER A 105 -0.71 6.15 1.97
CA SER A 105 -0.71 7.62 1.95
C SER A 105 -0.84 8.21 3.37
N PRO A 106 -0.32 9.43 3.62
CA PRO A 106 -0.68 10.15 4.84
C PRO A 106 -2.17 10.56 4.84
N PRO A 107 -2.79 10.72 6.01
CA PRO A 107 -4.19 11.13 6.10
C PRO A 107 -4.42 12.54 5.55
N CYS A 108 -5.34 12.66 4.61
CA CYS A 108 -5.70 13.89 3.91
C CYS A 108 -7.03 14.47 4.38
N ARG A 109 -7.18 15.80 4.27
CA ARG A 109 -8.43 16.51 4.58
C ARG A 109 -9.45 16.47 3.44
N THR A 110 -9.00 16.28 2.21
CA THR A 110 -9.84 16.33 1.01
C THR A 110 -9.44 15.24 0.00
N PRO A 111 -10.39 14.75 -0.81
CA PRO A 111 -10.11 13.85 -1.94
C PRO A 111 -9.07 14.40 -2.91
N SER A 112 -9.13 15.70 -3.22
CA SER A 112 -8.17 16.31 -4.15
C SER A 112 -6.73 16.28 -3.63
N ALA A 113 -6.52 16.48 -2.33
CA ALA A 113 -5.19 16.37 -1.73
C ALA A 113 -4.66 14.93 -1.80
N LEU A 114 -5.53 13.95 -1.52
CA LEU A 114 -5.18 12.53 -1.66
C LEU A 114 -4.82 12.18 -3.12
N LEU A 115 -5.64 12.62 -4.09
CA LEU A 115 -5.36 12.40 -5.51
C LEU A 115 -4.05 13.05 -5.97
N ALA A 116 -3.73 14.24 -5.46
CA ALA A 116 -2.46 14.90 -5.75
C ALA A 116 -1.26 14.09 -5.23
N LEU A 117 -1.33 13.58 -4.00
CA LEU A 117 -0.30 12.71 -3.44
C LEU A 117 -0.14 11.42 -4.25
N LEU A 118 -1.25 10.72 -4.54
CA LEU A 118 -1.21 9.49 -5.33
C LEU A 118 -0.60 9.70 -6.72
N ARG A 119 -0.91 10.83 -7.38
CA ARG A 119 -0.31 11.20 -8.67
C ARG A 119 1.17 11.57 -8.56
N GLY A 120 1.61 12.10 -7.42
CA GLY A 120 3.02 12.39 -7.15
C GLY A 120 3.87 11.14 -6.93
N VAL A 121 3.27 10.03 -6.48
CA VAL A 121 3.99 8.80 -6.12
C VAL A 121 3.82 7.69 -7.14
N ILE A 122 2.57 7.32 -7.47
CA ILE A 122 2.28 6.07 -8.20
C ILE A 122 2.71 6.13 -9.67
N PRO A 123 2.35 7.14 -10.49
CA PRO A 123 2.77 7.20 -11.88
C PRO A 123 4.30 7.26 -12.06
N PRO A 124 5.06 8.09 -11.31
CA PRO A 124 6.52 8.10 -11.41
C PRO A 124 7.16 6.76 -11.04
N LEU A 125 6.68 6.10 -9.99
CA LEU A 125 7.15 4.77 -9.58
C LEU A 125 6.92 3.75 -10.71
N ARG A 126 5.71 3.70 -11.28
CA ARG A 126 5.36 2.80 -12.38
C ARG A 126 6.18 3.07 -13.63
N ALA A 127 6.37 4.34 -13.99
CA ALA A 127 7.17 4.73 -15.15
C ALA A 127 8.63 4.31 -14.98
N ALA A 128 9.20 4.52 -13.80
CA ALA A 128 10.56 4.09 -13.49
C ALA A 128 10.71 2.56 -13.51
N ALA A 129 9.77 1.83 -12.91
CA ALA A 129 9.78 0.37 -12.91
C ALA A 129 9.68 -0.22 -14.32
N SER A 130 8.91 0.41 -15.20
CA SER A 130 8.76 -0.03 -16.61
C SER A 130 10.06 0.11 -17.42
N GLY A 131 11.04 0.88 -16.93
CA GLY A 131 12.36 0.99 -17.53
C GLY A 131 13.38 -0.06 -17.08
N GLU A 132 13.02 -0.94 -16.13
CA GLU A 132 13.93 -1.93 -15.54
C GLU A 132 13.88 -3.31 -16.24
N GLY A 133 12.88 -3.57 -17.08
CA GLY A 133 12.68 -4.87 -17.75
C GLY A 133 11.33 -5.48 -17.46
#